data_AF-A0A559KIY3-F1
#
_entry.id   AF-A0A559KIY3-F1
#
_cell.length_a   1.000
_cell.length_b   1.000
_cell.length_c   1.000
_cell.angle_alpha   90.00
_cell.angle_beta   90.00
_cell.angle_gamma   90.00
#
_symmetry.space_group_name_H-M   'P 1'
#
loop_
_entity.id
_entity.type
_entity.pdbx_description
1 polymer ?
#
loop_
_entity_poly.entity_id
_entity_poly.type
_entity_poly.pdbx_seq_one_letter_code
_entity_poly.pdbx_strand_id
1 'polypeptide(L)'
;MDFQVIKECFKYFSIGFALFVFLLWLFSIIITIFYHFKLISILKSKRKQNLPMSYYVDEFEIGDNFVIFLGDSYYINHDAKSCNCLVDKDFYNKYLRKAGFSQSQIAEFNSLFDKKYME
;
A
#
# COMPACT_ATOMS: atom_id res chain seq x y z
N MET A 1 10.56 -46.07 14.58
CA MET A 1 10.05 -44.79 15.10
C MET A 1 8.55 -44.78 14.84
N ASP A 2 7.73 -44.80 15.88
CA ASP A 2 6.30 -45.05 15.75
C ASP A 2 5.58 -43.94 14.99
N PHE A 3 4.71 -44.35 14.06
CA PHE A 3 3.89 -43.47 13.23
C PHE A 3 3.05 -42.48 14.06
N GLN A 4 2.64 -42.88 15.27
CA GLN A 4 1.93 -42.02 16.22
C GLN A 4 2.79 -40.85 16.71
N VAL A 5 4.08 -41.07 17.01
CA VAL A 5 5.00 -40.02 17.48
C VAL A 5 5.24 -39.00 16.37
N ILE A 6 5.40 -39.46 15.12
CA ILE A 6 5.56 -38.59 13.95
C ILE A 6 4.32 -37.72 13.75
N LYS A 7 3.12 -38.31 13.88
CA LYS A 7 1.85 -37.60 13.72
C LYS A 7 1.64 -36.51 14.78
N GLU A 8 2.02 -36.76 16.02
CA GLU A 8 1.94 -35.76 17.09
C GLU A 8 2.93 -34.62 16.86
N CYS A 9 4.19 -34.91 16.51
CA CYS A 9 5.18 -33.88 16.17
C CYS A 9 4.72 -32.99 15.00
N PHE A 10 4.15 -33.58 13.95
CA PHE A 10 3.63 -32.82 12.81
C PHE A 10 2.44 -31.94 13.18
N LYS A 11 1.58 -32.39 14.12
CA LYS A 11 0.46 -31.59 14.64
C LYS A 11 0.96 -30.34 15.37
N TYR A 12 1.93 -30.50 16.29
CA TYR A 12 2.51 -29.36 17.01
C TYR A 12 3.27 -28.42 16.08
N PHE A 13 4.03 -28.96 15.12
CA PHE A 13 4.70 -28.16 14.10
C PHE A 13 3.68 -27.37 13.25
N SER A 14 2.61 -28.00 12.80
CA SER A 14 1.57 -27.37 11.98
C SER A 14 0.85 -26.25 12.73
N ILE A 15 0.58 -26.43 14.02
CA ILE A 15 0.00 -25.37 14.87
C ILE A 15 0.99 -24.22 15.04
N GLY A 16 2.26 -24.51 15.33
CA GLY A 16 3.31 -23.50 15.45
C GLY A 16 3.51 -22.71 14.15
N PHE A 17 3.51 -23.40 13.01
CA PHE A 17 3.61 -22.80 11.69
C PHE A 17 2.40 -21.90 11.38
N ALA A 18 1.17 -22.36 11.67
CA ALA A 18 -0.03 -21.56 11.48
C ALA A 18 0.00 -20.27 12.33
N LEU A 19 0.45 -20.36 13.58
CA LEU A 19 0.62 -19.19 14.46
C LEU A 19 1.70 -18.24 13.91
N PHE A 20 2.81 -18.77 13.42
CA PHE A 20 3.87 -17.96 12.82
C PHE A 20 3.38 -17.19 11.58
N VAL A 21 2.69 -17.87 10.66
CA VAL A 21 2.09 -17.25 9.48
C VAL A 21 1.08 -16.17 9.88
N PHE A 22 0.25 -16.44 10.89
CA PHE A 22 -0.70 -15.47 11.42
C PHE A 22 -0.02 -14.23 12.00
N LEU A 23 1.08 -14.39 12.73
CA LEU A 23 1.86 -13.27 13.26
C LEU A 23 2.50 -12.42 12.15
N LEU A 24 3.04 -13.05 11.11
CA LEU A 24 3.57 -12.33 9.94
C LEU A 24 2.47 -11.53 9.23
N TRP A 25 1.27 -12.11 9.12
CA TRP A 25 0.13 -11.43 8.53
C TRP A 25 -0.32 -10.22 9.36
N LEU A 26 -0.40 -10.37 10.69
CA LEU A 26 -0.69 -9.25 11.60
C LEU A 26 0.36 -8.14 11.49
N PHE A 27 1.64 -8.50 11.44
CA PHE A 27 2.73 -7.55 11.30
C PHE A 27 2.61 -6.77 9.98
N SER A 28 2.28 -7.45 8.89
CA SER A 28 2.06 -6.82 7.57
C SER A 28 0.90 -5.81 7.61
N ILE A 29 -0.21 -6.15 8.28
CA ILE A 29 -1.33 -5.21 8.49
C ILE A 29 -0.88 -3.98 9.28
N ILE A 30 -0.14 -4.18 10.37
CA ILE A 30 0.33 -3.10 11.23
C ILE A 30 1.20 -2.13 10.43
N ILE A 31 2.15 -2.62 9.64
CA ILE A 31 3.01 -1.75 8.82
C ILE A 31 2.17 -1.01 7.78
N THR A 32 1.22 -1.68 7.13
CA THR A 32 0.30 -1.06 6.16
C THR A 32 -0.48 0.11 6.78
N ILE A 33 -0.97 -0.07 8.00
CA ILE A 33 -1.67 0.99 8.75
C ILE A 33 -0.73 2.17 9.03
N PHE A 34 0.48 1.90 9.53
CA PHE A 34 1.49 2.95 9.78
C PHE A 34 1.84 3.72 8.51
N TYR A 35 1.96 3.03 7.39
CA TYR A 35 2.20 3.64 6.10
C TYR A 35 1.08 4.61 5.70
N HIS A 36 -0.19 4.22 5.82
CA HIS A 36 -1.32 5.12 5.55
C HIS A 36 -1.29 6.38 6.41
N PHE A 37 -1.00 6.24 7.70
CA PHE A 37 -0.89 7.39 8.60
C PHE A 37 0.27 8.30 8.22
N LYS A 38 1.44 7.72 7.88
CA LYS A 38 2.62 8.46 7.45
C LYS A 38 2.36 9.24 6.16
N LEU A 39 1.73 8.62 5.16
CA LEU A 39 1.40 9.28 3.89
C LEU A 39 0.48 10.49 4.10
N ILE A 40 -0.60 10.33 4.88
CA ILE A 40 -1.52 11.43 5.20
C ILE A 40 -0.79 12.54 5.96
N SER A 41 0.11 12.19 6.87
CA SER A 41 0.90 13.16 7.63
C SER A 41 1.82 13.99 6.74
N ILE A 42 2.53 13.34 5.81
CA ILE A 42 3.39 14.00 4.82
C ILE A 42 2.56 14.93 3.96
N LEU A 43 1.45 14.45 3.39
CA LEU A 43 0.53 15.26 2.58
C LEU A 43 0.01 16.48 3.34
N LYS A 44 -0.39 16.34 4.60
CA LYS A 44 -0.82 17.46 5.44
C LYS A 44 0.30 18.46 5.70
N SER A 45 1.50 17.97 5.97
CA SER A 45 2.67 18.82 6.20
C SER A 45 3.04 19.62 4.96
N LYS A 46 3.13 18.96 3.80
CA LYS A 46 3.42 19.58 2.50
C LYS A 46 2.31 20.52 2.04
N ARG A 47 1.04 20.20 2.33
CA ARG A 47 -0.09 21.11 2.05
C ARG A 47 0.06 22.45 2.77
N LYS A 48 0.55 22.45 4.03
CA LYS A 48 0.81 23.70 4.77
C LYS A 48 1.89 24.58 4.11
N GLN A 49 2.71 24.00 3.25
CA GLN A 49 3.74 24.71 2.49
C GLN A 49 3.18 25.31 1.18
N ASN A 50 1.88 25.13 0.87
CA ASN A 50 1.20 25.65 -0.33
C ASN A 50 1.93 25.35 -1.65
N LEU A 51 2.52 24.15 -1.74
CA LEU A 51 3.23 23.70 -2.94
C LEU A 51 2.25 23.51 -4.12
N PRO A 52 2.70 23.74 -5.37
CA PRO A 52 1.88 23.54 -6.56
C PRO A 52 1.49 22.06 -6.74
N MET A 53 0.39 21.79 -7.43
CA MET A 53 -0.11 20.40 -7.54
C MET A 53 0.84 19.49 -8.34
N SER A 54 1.59 20.05 -9.28
CA SER A 54 2.65 19.34 -10.02
C SER A 54 3.69 18.70 -9.10
N TYR A 55 4.05 19.36 -7.99
CA TYR A 55 4.96 18.80 -6.99
C TYR A 55 4.45 17.48 -6.43
N TYR A 56 3.15 17.36 -6.19
CA TYR A 56 2.56 16.13 -5.69
C TYR A 56 2.46 15.06 -6.77
N VAL A 57 2.38 15.41 -8.05
CA VAL A 57 2.44 14.42 -9.14
C VAL A 57 3.88 13.92 -9.35
N ASP A 58 4.88 14.78 -9.12
CA ASP A 58 6.29 14.46 -9.31
C ASP A 58 6.93 13.76 -8.10
N GLU A 59 6.62 14.17 -6.87
CA GLU A 59 7.12 13.50 -5.66
C GLU A 59 6.28 12.28 -5.24
N PHE A 60 5.03 12.14 -5.70
CA PHE A 60 4.23 10.94 -5.39
C PHE A 60 4.44 9.78 -6.34
N GLU A 61 5.41 9.90 -7.26
CA GLU A 61 6.29 8.77 -7.61
C GLU A 61 7.12 8.36 -6.37
N ILE A 62 6.45 8.12 -5.25
CA ILE A 62 7.04 7.29 -4.23
C ILE A 62 7.13 5.95 -4.93
N GLY A 63 8.34 5.62 -5.37
CA GLY A 63 8.78 4.29 -5.71
C GLY A 63 8.59 3.41 -4.49
N ASP A 64 7.32 3.11 -4.19
CA ASP A 64 6.95 2.39 -3.00
C ASP A 64 7.07 0.92 -3.35
N ASN A 65 8.31 0.46 -3.37
CA ASN A 65 8.63 -0.96 -3.22
C ASN A 65 7.81 -1.58 -2.08
N PHE A 66 7.39 -0.79 -1.08
CA PHE A 66 6.49 -1.20 -0.02
C PHE A 66 5.02 -1.39 -0.46
N VAL A 67 4.47 -0.53 -1.31
CA VAL A 67 3.10 -0.69 -1.86
C VAL A 67 3.08 -1.76 -2.95
N ILE A 68 4.15 -1.91 -3.74
CA ILE A 68 4.37 -3.07 -4.63
C ILE A 68 4.41 -4.34 -3.80
N PHE A 69 5.24 -4.37 -2.75
CA PHE A 69 5.36 -5.53 -1.84
C PHE A 69 4.04 -5.87 -1.14
N LEU A 70 3.24 -4.87 -0.73
CA LEU A 70 1.90 -5.10 -0.19
C LEU A 70 0.92 -5.58 -1.27
N GLY A 71 0.96 -5.00 -2.48
CA GLY A 71 0.15 -5.46 -3.61
C GLY A 71 0.44 -6.92 -3.97
N ASP A 72 1.72 -7.29 -4.05
CA ASP A 72 2.17 -8.64 -4.41
C ASP A 72 1.90 -9.66 -3.28
N SER A 73 1.90 -9.24 -2.02
CA SER A 73 1.66 -10.17 -0.89
C SER A 73 0.18 -10.47 -0.63
N TYR A 74 -0.76 -9.63 -1.08
CA TYR A 74 -2.20 -9.85 -0.91
C TYR A 74 -2.91 -10.40 -2.16
N TYR A 75 -2.27 -10.42 -3.33
CA TYR A 75 -2.86 -10.96 -4.56
C TYR A 75 -2.16 -12.25 -5.01
N ILE A 76 -2.84 -13.39 -4.84
CA ILE A 76 -2.43 -14.71 -5.38
C ILE A 76 -2.65 -14.77 -6.92
N ASN A 77 -3.32 -13.78 -7.51
CA ASN A 77 -3.51 -13.70 -8.96
C ASN A 77 -2.45 -12.80 -9.61
N HIS A 78 -1.43 -13.46 -10.14
CA HIS A 78 -0.43 -12.94 -11.07
C HIS A 78 -1.04 -12.65 -12.46
N ASP A 79 -2.08 -11.82 -12.53
CA ASP A 79 -2.29 -11.07 -13.76
C ASP A 79 -1.42 -9.83 -13.66
N ALA A 80 -0.23 -9.90 -14.29
CA ALA A 80 0.80 -8.85 -14.33
C ALA A 80 0.33 -7.49 -14.90
N LYS A 81 -0.98 -7.29 -15.10
CA LYS A 81 -1.63 -6.03 -15.41
C LYS A 81 -2.28 -5.35 -14.20
N SER A 82 -2.43 -6.01 -13.05
CA SER A 82 -3.05 -5.45 -11.84
C SER A 82 -2.07 -4.84 -10.83
N CYS A 83 -0.75 -4.84 -11.11
CA CYS A 83 0.26 -4.08 -10.35
C CYS A 83 0.16 -2.55 -10.54
N ASN A 84 -0.93 -2.05 -11.12
CA ASN A 84 -1.19 -0.62 -11.31
C ASN A 84 -1.96 0.03 -10.14
N CYS A 85 -2.01 -0.57 -8.95
CA CYS A 85 -2.50 0.13 -7.76
C CYS A 85 -1.67 1.38 -7.42
N LEU A 86 -0.42 1.45 -7.92
CA LEU A 86 0.45 2.63 -7.88
C LEU A 86 0.19 3.66 -8.98
N VAL A 87 -0.63 3.30 -9.97
CA VAL A 87 -1.07 4.20 -11.05
C VAL A 87 -2.59 4.42 -10.95
N ASP A 88 -3.18 4.14 -9.79
CA ASP A 88 -4.59 4.37 -9.55
C ASP A 88 -4.80 5.74 -8.90
N LYS A 89 -5.27 6.68 -9.73
CA LYS A 89 -5.66 8.03 -9.32
C LYS A 89 -6.64 8.01 -8.14
N ASP A 90 -7.52 7.01 -8.07
CA ASP A 90 -8.51 6.88 -6.99
C ASP A 90 -7.86 6.59 -5.64
N PHE A 91 -6.75 5.85 -5.63
CA PHE A 91 -5.94 5.62 -4.44
C PHE A 91 -5.41 6.97 -3.90
N TYR A 92 -4.73 7.75 -4.72
CA TYR A 92 -4.18 9.06 -4.32
C TYR A 92 -5.28 10.05 -3.91
N ASN A 93 -6.39 10.08 -4.64
CA ASN A 93 -7.55 10.94 -4.35
C ASN A 93 -8.09 10.68 -2.94
N LYS A 94 -8.12 9.43 -2.48
CA LYS A 94 -8.52 9.08 -1.11
C LYS A 94 -7.63 9.74 -0.06
N TYR A 95 -6.31 9.78 -0.27
CA TYR A 95 -5.38 10.39 0.70
C TYR A 95 -5.36 11.92 0.60
N LEU A 96 -5.45 12.48 -0.61
CA LEU A 96 -5.60 13.93 -0.79
C LEU A 96 -6.86 14.45 -0.08
N ARG A 97 -8.00 13.74 -0.19
CA ARG A 97 -9.21 14.07 0.57
C ARG A 97 -8.98 14.00 2.08
N LYS A 98 -8.34 12.95 2.60
CA LYS A 98 -8.02 12.82 4.03
C LYS A 98 -7.00 13.84 4.53
N ALA A 99 -6.12 14.31 3.64
CA ALA A 99 -5.19 15.40 3.92
C ALA A 99 -5.85 16.77 3.79
N GLY A 100 -7.11 16.85 3.33
CA GLY A 100 -7.95 18.04 3.27
C GLY A 100 -7.65 18.96 2.09
N PHE A 101 -7.24 18.40 0.95
CA PHE A 101 -7.21 19.13 -0.32
C PHE A 101 -8.63 19.40 -0.82
N SER A 102 -8.83 20.51 -1.52
CA SER A 102 -10.12 20.85 -2.13
C SER A 102 -10.42 19.96 -3.35
N GLN A 103 -11.69 19.94 -3.78
CA GLN A 103 -12.07 19.24 -5.01
C GLN A 103 -11.38 19.82 -6.26
N SER A 104 -11.17 21.14 -6.31
CA SER A 104 -10.45 21.78 -7.43
C SER A 104 -8.99 21.34 -7.49
N GLN A 105 -8.32 21.26 -6.34
CA GLN A 105 -6.95 20.76 -6.23
C GLN A 105 -6.86 19.30 -6.66
N ILE A 106 -7.81 18.47 -6.24
CA ILE A 106 -7.85 17.05 -6.64
C ILE A 106 -8.10 16.90 -8.15
N ALA A 107 -8.95 17.74 -8.75
CA ALA A 107 -9.18 17.74 -10.19
C ALA A 107 -7.92 18.16 -10.96
N GLU A 108 -7.19 19.17 -10.46
CA GLU A 108 -5.90 19.58 -11.02
C GLU A 108 -4.87 18.45 -10.94
N PHE A 109 -4.79 17.75 -9.81
CA PHE A 109 -3.94 16.56 -9.64
C PHE A 109 -4.25 15.50 -10.69
N ASN A 110 -5.52 15.13 -10.85
CA ASN A 110 -5.94 14.11 -11.82
C ASN A 110 -5.58 14.50 -13.26
N SER A 111 -5.77 15.77 -13.62
CA SER A 111 -5.41 16.29 -14.95
C SER A 111 -3.91 16.19 -15.22
N LEU A 112 -3.08 16.60 -14.25
CA LEU A 112 -1.63 16.53 -14.35
C LEU A 112 -1.12 15.08 -14.36
N PHE A 113 -1.74 14.21 -13.55
CA PHE A 113 -1.46 12.78 -13.51
C PHE A 113 -1.75 12.13 -14.86
N ASP A 114 -2.92 12.38 -15.43
CA ASP A 114 -3.32 11.84 -16.74
C ASP A 114 -2.37 12.29 -17.85
N LYS A 115 -1.96 13.56 -17.82
CA LYS A 115 -0.98 14.08 -18.78
C LYS A 115 0.37 13.36 -18.68
N LYS A 116 0.83 13.01 -17.47
CA LYS A 116 2.13 12.39 -17.23
C LYS A 116 2.18 10.91 -17.63
N TYR A 117 1.08 10.18 -17.49
CA TYR A 117 1.04 8.71 -17.70
C TYR A 117 0.30 8.26 -18.99
N MET A 118 -0.21 9.18 -19.81
CA MET A 118 -0.78 8.88 -21.13
C MET A 118 0.15 9.22 -22.32
N GLU A 119 1.35 9.74 -22.07
CA GLU A 119 2.45 9.84 -23.05
C GLU A 119 3.28 8.56 -23.07
#